data_AF-A0A0S7YFD7-F1
#
_entry.id   AF-A0A0S7YFD7-F1
#
_cell.length_a   1.000
_cell.length_b   1.000
_cell.length_c   1.000
_cell.angle_alpha   90.00
_cell.angle_beta   90.00
_cell.angle_gamma   90.00
#
_symmetry.space_group_name_H-M   'P 1'
#
loop_
_entity.id
_entity.type
_entity.pdbx_description
1 polymer ?
#
loop_
_entity_poly.entity_id
_entity_poly.type
_entity_poly.pdbx_seq_one_letter_code
_entity_poly.pdbx_strand_id
1 'polypeptide(L)'
;MIVLFVLCFAFTDLESLYVRGDYETVIEQAPLVLLDTTLANAEIVEINKFYAYSLAIMGKKEAAMKVFYQLLDLKPDFMPDPVTVSPKITNIFNEAKNKKLLTMPIIRPLKDTIYIERKIPFTMLIPGVSQIQRDKKVKGFTILATEILSLTGLAISQYNYSKYHDEYLAAEDPQVINDKYEICNAWYKKRTIFISTSIIIWLYNLVDVLYFQ
;
A
#
# COMPACT_ATOMS: atom_id res chain seq x y z
N MET A 1 -15.12 25.50 -36.72
CA MET A 1 -15.98 25.61 -35.53
C MET A 1 -16.76 24.30 -35.42
N ILE A 2 -16.19 23.29 -34.77
CA ILE A 2 -16.87 22.01 -34.56
C ILE A 2 -17.49 22.09 -33.17
N VAL A 3 -18.80 22.32 -33.12
CA VAL A 3 -19.59 22.24 -31.90
C VAL A 3 -19.69 20.76 -31.54
N LEU A 4 -18.93 20.34 -30.54
CA LEU A 4 -19.03 19.01 -29.95
C LEU A 4 -20.33 19.00 -29.12
N PHE A 5 -21.42 18.56 -29.74
CA PHE A 5 -22.69 18.33 -29.06
C PHE A 5 -22.53 17.07 -28.21
N VAL A 6 -22.05 17.22 -26.98
CA VAL A 6 -22.02 16.12 -26.00
C VAL A 6 -23.45 15.90 -25.55
N LEU A 7 -24.16 15.04 -26.27
CA LEU A 7 -25.40 14.44 -25.78
C LEU A 7 -25.05 13.65 -24.52
N CYS A 8 -25.51 14.14 -23.38
CA CYS A 8 -25.45 13.43 -22.11
C CYS A 8 -26.48 12.29 -22.21
N PHE A 9 -26.05 11.11 -22.66
CA PHE A 9 -26.88 9.92 -22.71
C PHE A 9 -26.97 9.33 -21.31
N ALA A 10 -28.19 9.17 -20.81
CA ALA A 10 -28.43 8.60 -19.49
C ALA A 10 -28.42 7.07 -19.59
N PHE A 11 -28.13 6.40 -18.48
CA PHE A 11 -28.22 4.94 -18.35
C PHE A 11 -29.52 4.34 -18.91
N THR A 12 -30.66 5.03 -18.72
CA THR A 12 -31.99 4.63 -19.17
C THR A 12 -32.07 4.41 -20.70
N ASP A 13 -31.18 5.04 -21.47
CA ASP A 13 -31.20 4.97 -22.93
C ASP A 13 -30.62 3.63 -23.45
N LEU A 14 -29.66 3.03 -22.75
CA LEU A 14 -28.99 1.79 -23.20
C LEU A 14 -29.90 0.56 -23.12
N GLU A 15 -30.69 0.43 -22.06
CA GLU A 15 -31.69 -0.64 -21.94
C GLU A 15 -32.73 -0.52 -23.07
N SER A 16 -33.22 0.69 -23.33
CA SER A 16 -34.18 0.95 -24.40
C SER A 16 -33.63 0.57 -25.78
N LEU A 17 -32.36 0.91 -26.06
CA LEU A 17 -31.69 0.51 -27.30
C LEU A 17 -31.58 -1.02 -27.41
N TYR A 18 -31.17 -1.69 -26.32
CA TYR A 18 -31.07 -3.14 -26.28
C TYR A 18 -32.42 -3.83 -26.55
N VAL A 19 -33.49 -3.38 -25.87
CA VAL A 19 -34.85 -3.94 -26.03
C VAL A 19 -35.39 -3.74 -27.44
N ARG A 20 -35.03 -2.65 -28.11
CA ARG A 20 -35.38 -2.40 -29.53
C ARG A 20 -34.53 -3.18 -30.52
N GLY A 21 -33.50 -3.89 -30.05
CA GLY A 21 -32.59 -4.66 -30.89
C GLY A 21 -31.48 -3.84 -31.55
N ASP A 22 -31.26 -2.60 -31.11
CA ASP A 22 -30.21 -1.72 -31.62
C ASP A 22 -28.87 -2.00 -30.94
N TYR A 23 -28.38 -3.23 -31.14
CA TYR A 23 -27.19 -3.74 -30.46
C TYR A 23 -25.90 -3.01 -30.89
N GLU A 24 -25.84 -2.49 -32.12
CA GLU A 24 -24.69 -1.73 -32.62
C GLU A 24 -24.54 -0.42 -31.85
N THR A 25 -25.64 0.32 -31.67
CA THR A 25 -25.61 1.57 -30.91
C THR A 25 -25.27 1.32 -29.44
N VAL A 26 -25.76 0.23 -28.84
CA VAL A 26 -25.36 -0.15 -27.46
C VAL A 26 -23.85 -0.40 -27.37
N ILE A 27 -23.25 -1.07 -28.36
CA ILE A 27 -21.81 -1.35 -28.41
C ILE A 27 -20.99 -0.06 -28.52
N GLU A 28 -21.47 0.93 -29.26
CA GLU A 28 -20.79 2.22 -29.44
C GLU A 28 -20.93 3.13 -28.22
N GLN A 29 -22.11 3.18 -27.61
CA GLN A 29 -22.41 4.11 -26.52
C GLN A 29 -22.00 3.60 -25.15
N ALA A 30 -22.11 2.30 -24.87
CA ALA A 30 -21.84 1.78 -23.52
C ALA A 30 -20.44 2.13 -22.99
N PRO A 31 -19.34 2.04 -23.77
CA PRO A 31 -18.02 2.46 -23.30
C PRO A 31 -17.95 3.95 -22.97
N LEU A 32 -18.69 4.80 -23.69
CA LEU A 32 -18.72 6.25 -23.45
C LEU A 32 -19.46 6.56 -22.14
N VAL A 33 -20.59 5.90 -21.89
CA VAL A 33 -21.34 6.05 -20.62
C VAL A 33 -20.49 5.55 -19.44
N LEU A 34 -19.73 4.46 -19.60
CA LEU A 34 -18.83 3.94 -18.57
C LEU A 34 -17.65 4.87 -18.22
N LEU A 35 -17.40 5.94 -18.98
CA LEU A 35 -16.41 6.96 -18.61
C LEU A 35 -16.92 7.94 -17.54
N ASP A 36 -18.23 7.96 -17.27
CA ASP A 36 -18.81 8.78 -16.23
C ASP A 36 -18.44 8.23 -14.84
N THR A 37 -17.68 9.01 -14.09
CA THR A 37 -17.20 8.64 -12.75
C THR A 37 -18.25 8.80 -11.66
N THR A 38 -19.42 9.34 -11.98
CA THR A 38 -20.52 9.57 -11.03
C THR A 38 -21.50 8.41 -10.92
N LEU A 39 -21.37 7.40 -11.78
CA LEU A 39 -22.25 6.22 -11.82
C LEU A 39 -22.16 5.38 -10.55
N ALA A 40 -23.31 4.93 -10.05
CA ALA A 40 -23.38 3.94 -8.98
C ALA A 40 -22.97 2.55 -9.50
N ASN A 41 -22.41 1.71 -8.62
CA ASN A 41 -21.99 0.34 -8.97
C ASN A 41 -23.13 -0.48 -9.60
N ALA A 42 -24.38 -0.28 -9.16
CA ALA A 42 -25.54 -0.96 -9.74
C ALA A 42 -25.76 -0.57 -11.22
N GLU A 43 -25.58 0.69 -11.57
CA GLU A 43 -25.70 1.19 -12.95
C GLU A 43 -24.57 0.64 -13.82
N ILE A 44 -23.34 0.63 -13.30
CA ILE A 44 -22.17 0.07 -14.00
C ILE A 44 -22.39 -1.43 -14.31
N VAL A 45 -22.96 -2.19 -13.37
CA VAL A 45 -23.31 -3.61 -13.57
C VAL A 45 -24.32 -3.77 -14.71
N GLU A 46 -25.36 -2.94 -14.71
CA GLU A 46 -26.40 -2.99 -15.73
C GLU A 46 -25.90 -2.56 -17.13
N ILE A 47 -25.06 -1.52 -17.21
CA ILE A 47 -24.43 -1.10 -18.47
C ILE A 47 -23.56 -2.22 -19.04
N ASN A 48 -22.71 -2.82 -18.21
CA ASN A 48 -21.86 -3.94 -18.63
C ASN A 48 -22.69 -5.17 -19.04
N LYS A 49 -23.84 -5.41 -18.40
CA LYS A 49 -24.78 -6.48 -18.80
C LYS A 49 -25.27 -6.26 -20.23
N PHE A 50 -25.85 -5.10 -20.55
CA PHE A 50 -26.37 -4.83 -21.90
C PHE A 50 -25.26 -4.76 -22.95
N TYR A 51 -24.09 -4.23 -22.57
CA TYR A 51 -22.93 -4.17 -23.46
C TYR A 51 -22.43 -5.58 -23.82
N ALA A 52 -22.22 -6.44 -22.83
CA ALA A 52 -21.79 -7.81 -23.05
C ALA A 52 -22.82 -8.62 -23.86
N TYR A 53 -24.11 -8.44 -23.58
CA TYR A 53 -25.19 -9.11 -24.31
C TYR A 53 -25.22 -8.68 -25.77
N SER A 54 -25.11 -7.38 -26.04
CA SER A 54 -25.08 -6.84 -27.41
C SER A 54 -23.87 -7.37 -28.19
N LEU A 55 -22.68 -7.37 -27.57
CA LEU A 55 -21.47 -7.96 -28.18
C LEU A 55 -21.66 -9.46 -28.51
N ALA A 56 -22.28 -10.21 -27.61
CA ALA A 56 -22.54 -11.64 -27.81
C ALA A 56 -23.54 -11.91 -28.94
N ILE A 57 -24.60 -11.10 -29.04
CA ILE A 57 -25.59 -11.16 -30.13
C ILE A 57 -24.90 -10.90 -31.46
N MET A 58 -24.09 -9.84 -31.53
CA MET A 58 -23.31 -9.44 -32.71
C MET A 58 -22.13 -10.38 -33.05
N GLY A 59 -21.99 -11.51 -32.35
CA GLY A 59 -20.95 -12.51 -32.63
C GLY A 59 -19.54 -12.09 -32.21
N LYS A 60 -19.39 -10.97 -31.51
CA LYS A 60 -18.12 -10.46 -30.96
C LYS A 60 -17.76 -11.19 -29.66
N LYS A 61 -17.64 -12.53 -29.73
CA LYS A 61 -17.48 -13.43 -28.58
C LYS A 61 -16.35 -13.00 -27.63
N GLU A 62 -15.13 -12.81 -28.14
CA GLU A 62 -13.98 -12.47 -27.30
C GLU A 62 -14.14 -11.12 -26.58
N ALA A 63 -14.75 -10.14 -27.25
CA ALA A 63 -15.07 -8.86 -26.63
C ALA A 63 -16.13 -9.03 -25.53
N ALA A 64 -17.19 -9.80 -25.80
CA ALA A 64 -18.23 -10.09 -24.81
C ALA A 64 -17.65 -10.77 -23.56
N MET A 65 -16.74 -11.74 -23.74
CA MET A 65 -16.06 -12.41 -22.62
C MET A 65 -15.27 -11.45 -21.75
N LYS A 66 -14.56 -10.48 -22.34
CA LYS A 66 -13.83 -9.45 -21.57
C LYS A 66 -14.77 -8.59 -20.73
N VAL A 67 -15.90 -8.18 -21.30
CA VAL A 67 -16.92 -7.39 -20.55
C VAL A 67 -17.56 -8.26 -19.47
N PHE A 68 -17.82 -9.53 -19.72
CA PHE A 68 -18.28 -10.46 -18.68
C PHE A 68 -17.27 -10.66 -17.55
N TYR A 69 -15.96 -10.59 -17.81
CA TYR A 69 -14.97 -10.58 -16.73
C TYR A 69 -15.13 -9.36 -15.85
N GLN A 70 -15.25 -8.17 -16.43
CA GLN A 70 -15.47 -6.93 -15.69
C GLN A 70 -16.76 -6.99 -14.88
N LEU A 71 -17.84 -7.50 -15.48
CA LEU A 71 -19.12 -7.71 -14.79
C LEU A 71 -18.98 -8.65 -13.59
N LEU A 72 -18.23 -9.76 -13.74
CA LEU A 72 -17.96 -10.70 -12.66
C LEU A 72 -16.99 -10.16 -11.60
N ASP A 73 -16.17 -9.15 -11.91
CA ASP A 73 -15.34 -8.44 -10.91
C ASP A 73 -16.22 -7.54 -10.04
N LEU A 74 -17.23 -6.91 -10.64
CA LEU A 74 -18.17 -6.03 -9.94
C LEU A 74 -19.23 -6.80 -9.14
N LYS A 75 -19.74 -7.89 -9.72
CA LYS A 75 -20.81 -8.72 -9.15
C LYS A 75 -20.53 -10.21 -9.35
N PRO A 76 -19.76 -10.86 -8.44
CA PRO A 76 -19.31 -12.25 -8.60
C PRO A 76 -20.42 -13.29 -8.65
N ASP A 77 -21.58 -12.99 -8.06
CA ASP A 77 -22.78 -13.83 -8.02
C ASP A 77 -23.72 -13.60 -9.22
N PHE A 78 -23.35 -12.72 -10.16
CA PHE A 78 -24.16 -12.46 -11.34
C PHE A 78 -24.43 -13.74 -12.14
N MET A 79 -25.69 -13.92 -12.54
CA MET A 79 -26.12 -14.98 -13.45
C MET A 79 -27.12 -14.39 -14.45
N PRO A 80 -26.92 -14.60 -15.77
CA PRO A 80 -27.94 -14.29 -16.76
C PRO A 80 -29.24 -15.01 -16.45
N ASP A 81 -30.37 -14.32 -16.55
CA ASP A 81 -31.68 -14.94 -16.39
C ASP A 81 -31.99 -15.84 -17.61
N PRO A 82 -32.14 -17.16 -17.42
CA PRO A 82 -32.35 -18.10 -18.52
C PRO A 82 -33.70 -17.92 -19.23
N VAL A 83 -34.66 -17.22 -18.62
CA VAL A 83 -35.97 -16.95 -19.21
C VAL A 83 -35.89 -15.83 -20.25
N THR A 84 -35.07 -14.81 -19.97
CA THR A 84 -34.97 -13.59 -20.79
C THR A 84 -33.75 -13.57 -21.70
N VAL A 85 -32.73 -14.39 -21.41
CA VAL A 85 -31.45 -14.38 -22.12
C VAL A 85 -31.30 -15.62 -23.00
N SER A 86 -30.93 -15.41 -24.27
CA SER A 86 -30.75 -16.53 -25.22
C SER A 86 -29.66 -17.52 -24.76
N PRO A 87 -29.82 -18.83 -25.07
CA PRO A 87 -28.81 -19.84 -24.73
C PRO A 87 -27.39 -19.52 -25.24
N LYS A 88 -27.29 -18.83 -26.38
CA LYS A 88 -26.01 -18.39 -26.95
C LYS A 88 -25.24 -17.46 -26.01
N ILE A 89 -25.92 -16.47 -25.44
CA ILE A 89 -25.31 -15.52 -24.49
C ILE A 89 -24.93 -16.26 -23.20
N THR A 90 -25.82 -17.11 -22.69
CA THR A 90 -25.57 -17.93 -21.49
C THR A 90 -24.33 -18.82 -21.65
N ASN A 91 -24.15 -19.43 -22.83
CA ASN A 91 -22.95 -20.23 -23.12
C ASN A 91 -21.67 -19.40 -23.10
N ILE A 92 -21.68 -18.21 -23.70
CA ILE A 92 -20.51 -17.29 -23.69
C ILE A 92 -20.21 -16.82 -22.26
N PHE A 93 -21.25 -16.51 -21.48
CA PHE A 93 -21.09 -16.14 -20.08
C PHE A 93 -20.47 -17.27 -19.24
N ASN A 94 -20.97 -18.50 -19.38
CA ASN A 94 -20.46 -19.66 -18.67
C ASN A 94 -19.00 -19.96 -19.05
N GLU A 95 -18.65 -19.82 -20.33
CA GLU A 95 -17.28 -19.93 -20.80
C GLU A 95 -16.38 -18.87 -20.17
N ALA A 96 -16.85 -17.61 -20.12
CA ALA A 96 -16.14 -16.54 -19.45
C ALA A 96 -15.95 -16.85 -17.95
N LYS A 97 -17.01 -17.23 -17.24
CA LYS A 97 -16.95 -17.59 -15.81
C LYS A 97 -15.94 -18.71 -15.56
N ASN A 98 -15.99 -19.79 -16.34
CA ASN A 98 -15.07 -20.91 -16.21
C ASN A 98 -13.62 -20.52 -16.50
N LYS A 99 -13.39 -19.77 -17.58
CA LYS A 99 -12.04 -19.31 -17.95
C LYS A 99 -11.48 -18.38 -16.87
N LYS A 100 -12.31 -17.49 -16.31
CA LYS A 100 -11.94 -16.61 -15.22
C LYS A 100 -11.54 -17.39 -13.97
N LEU A 101 -12.32 -18.40 -13.57
CA LEU A 101 -12.00 -19.29 -12.46
C LEU A 101 -10.68 -20.05 -12.66
N LEU A 102 -10.36 -20.45 -13.90
CA LEU A 102 -9.10 -21.12 -14.23
C LEU A 102 -7.89 -20.17 -14.26
N THR A 103 -8.10 -18.90 -14.62
CA THR A 103 -7.05 -17.87 -14.62
C THR A 103 -6.86 -17.18 -13.29
N MET A 104 -7.83 -17.30 -12.38
CA MET A 104 -7.66 -16.87 -11.00
C MET A 104 -6.56 -17.76 -10.39
N PRO A 105 -5.49 -17.18 -9.81
CA PRO A 105 -4.52 -17.98 -9.08
C PRO A 105 -5.30 -18.80 -8.06
N ILE A 106 -5.07 -20.12 -7.97
CA ILE A 106 -5.80 -21.01 -7.07
C ILE A 106 -5.84 -20.38 -5.68
N ILE A 107 -6.96 -19.74 -5.35
CA ILE A 107 -7.20 -19.17 -4.04
C ILE A 107 -7.56 -20.38 -3.20
N ARG A 108 -6.54 -21.00 -2.58
CA ARG A 108 -6.75 -21.74 -1.33
C ARG A 108 -7.69 -20.88 -0.48
N PRO A 109 -8.75 -21.43 0.13
CA PRO A 109 -9.70 -20.64 0.88
C PRO A 109 -8.93 -19.63 1.71
N LEU A 110 -9.21 -18.34 1.53
CA LEU A 110 -8.73 -17.33 2.45
C LEU A 110 -9.27 -17.78 3.81
N LYS A 111 -8.43 -18.48 4.57
CA LYS A 111 -8.40 -18.33 6.01
C LYS A 111 -8.38 -16.83 6.18
N ASP A 112 -9.46 -16.26 6.74
CA ASP A 112 -9.68 -14.83 6.90
C ASP A 112 -8.34 -14.12 6.89
N THR A 113 -8.08 -13.26 5.91
CA THR A 113 -6.97 -12.32 6.05
C THR A 113 -7.41 -11.38 7.17
N ILE A 114 -7.27 -11.88 8.40
CA ILE A 114 -7.08 -11.08 9.59
C ILE A 114 -6.05 -10.07 9.12
N TYR A 115 -6.48 -8.82 9.05
CA TYR A 115 -5.55 -7.72 8.93
C TYR A 115 -4.72 -7.82 10.21
N ILE A 116 -3.62 -8.58 10.16
CA ILE A 116 -2.66 -8.64 11.24
C ILE A 116 -2.04 -7.25 11.17
N GLU A 117 -2.61 -6.34 11.95
CA GLU A 117 -1.99 -5.07 12.28
C GLU A 117 -0.54 -5.42 12.62
N ARG A 118 0.37 -5.06 11.70
CA ARG A 118 1.77 -5.45 11.79
C ARG A 118 2.39 -4.58 12.86
N LYS A 119 2.10 -4.91 14.13
CA LYS A 119 2.66 -4.23 15.29
C LYS A 119 4.15 -4.42 15.17
N ILE A 120 4.86 -3.30 15.01
CA ILE A 120 6.31 -3.26 15.09
C ILE A 120 6.62 -3.83 16.49
N PRO A 121 7.21 -5.03 16.59
CA PRO A 121 7.41 -5.62 17.89
C PRO A 121 8.37 -4.73 18.66
N PHE A 122 8.10 -4.52 19.96
CA PHE A 122 8.93 -3.69 20.83
C PHE A 122 10.41 -4.09 20.81
N THR A 123 10.69 -5.35 20.46
CA THR A 123 12.02 -5.91 20.27
C THR A 123 12.80 -5.28 19.11
N MET A 124 12.16 -4.55 18.19
CA MET A 124 12.84 -3.72 17.17
C MET A 124 13.41 -2.43 17.75
N LEU A 125 12.85 -1.92 18.86
CA LEU A 125 13.28 -0.65 19.45
C LEU A 125 14.60 -0.77 20.21
N ILE A 126 14.95 -1.98 20.66
CA ILE A 126 16.19 -2.27 21.38
C ILE A 126 17.19 -2.91 20.40
N PRO A 127 18.27 -2.19 20.01
CA PRO A 127 19.25 -2.72 19.08
C PRO A 127 19.81 -4.08 19.51
N GLY A 128 19.85 -5.04 18.58
CA GLY A 128 20.42 -6.37 18.81
C GLY A 128 19.44 -7.42 19.35
N VAL A 129 18.31 -7.05 19.97
CA VAL A 129 17.37 -8.03 20.56
C VAL A 129 16.68 -8.89 19.51
N SER A 130 16.26 -8.30 18.38
CA SER A 130 15.64 -9.06 17.27
C SER A 130 16.59 -10.14 16.71
N GLN A 131 17.87 -9.82 16.59
CA GLN A 131 18.89 -10.75 16.07
C GLN A 131 19.13 -11.90 17.07
N ILE A 132 19.12 -11.63 18.38
CA ILE A 132 19.23 -12.67 19.42
C ILE A 132 18.03 -13.62 19.37
N GLN A 133 16.81 -13.09 19.21
CA GLN A 133 15.58 -13.90 19.13
C GLN A 133 15.52 -14.81 17.89
N ARG A 134 16.28 -14.47 16.83
CA ARG A 134 16.34 -15.25 15.58
C ARG A 134 17.64 -16.04 15.44
N ASP A 135 18.22 -16.48 16.56
CA ASP A 135 19.45 -17.29 16.64
C ASP A 135 20.72 -16.68 16.03
N LYS A 136 20.71 -15.41 15.60
CA LYS A 136 21.90 -14.65 15.15
C LYS A 136 22.63 -14.05 16.36
N LYS A 137 22.97 -14.89 17.34
CA LYS A 137 23.43 -14.48 18.69
C LYS A 137 24.67 -13.58 18.68
N VAL A 138 25.72 -13.96 17.93
CA VAL A 138 26.97 -13.18 17.87
C VAL A 138 26.69 -11.76 17.41
N LYS A 139 26.00 -11.59 16.27
CA LYS A 139 25.63 -10.28 15.73
C LYS A 139 24.76 -9.49 16.70
N GLY A 140 23.74 -10.13 17.28
CA GLY A 140 22.84 -9.47 18.22
C GLY A 140 23.55 -8.96 19.48
N PHE A 141 24.42 -9.77 20.08
CA PHE A 141 25.22 -9.35 21.23
C PHE A 141 26.23 -8.26 20.88
N THR A 142 26.85 -8.29 19.70
CA THR A 142 27.76 -7.22 19.26
C THR A 142 27.03 -5.88 19.14
N ILE A 143 25.85 -5.86 18.50
CA ILE A 143 25.05 -4.64 18.36
C ILE A 143 24.62 -4.12 19.72
N LEU A 144 24.06 -5.00 20.57
CA LEU A 144 23.59 -4.64 21.90
C LEU A 144 24.72 -4.10 22.80
N ALA A 145 25.87 -4.77 22.83
CA ALA A 145 27.02 -4.34 23.62
C ALA A 145 27.54 -2.97 23.17
N THR A 146 27.59 -2.75 21.85
CA THR A 146 28.03 -1.45 21.29
C THR A 146 27.06 -0.33 21.67
N GLU A 147 25.75 -0.61 21.62
CA GLU A 147 24.73 0.36 22.04
C GLU A 147 24.85 0.69 23.53
N ILE A 148 24.98 -0.32 24.40
CA ILE A 148 25.16 -0.11 25.85
C ILE A 148 26.40 0.74 26.14
N LEU A 149 27.52 0.44 25.48
CA LEU A 149 28.76 1.22 25.61
C LEU A 149 28.55 2.68 25.15
N SER A 150 27.86 2.88 24.03
CA SER A 150 27.59 4.21 23.49
C SER A 150 26.69 5.03 24.42
N LEU A 151 25.60 4.45 24.92
CA LEU A 151 24.69 5.10 25.86
C LEU A 151 25.35 5.39 27.22
N THR A 152 26.23 4.50 27.69
CA THR A 152 27.02 4.74 28.90
C THR A 152 27.98 5.91 28.70
N GLY A 153 28.68 5.96 27.57
CA GLY A 153 29.54 7.09 27.20
C GLY A 153 28.76 8.41 27.06
N LEU A 154 27.55 8.35 26.51
CA LEU A 154 26.64 9.48 26.42
C LEU A 154 26.25 10.00 27.81
N ALA A 155 25.85 9.13 28.73
CA ALA A 155 25.49 9.53 30.09
C ALA A 155 26.68 10.20 30.83
N ILE A 156 27.87 9.62 30.74
CA ILE A 156 29.09 10.17 31.36
C ILE A 156 29.44 11.53 30.74
N SER A 157 29.40 11.64 29.41
CA SER A 157 29.74 12.88 28.72
C SER A 157 28.71 13.98 28.95
N GLN A 158 27.43 13.65 29.03
CA GLN A 158 26.37 14.60 29.38
C GLN A 158 26.53 15.13 30.81
N TYR A 159 26.80 14.25 31.78
CA TYR A 159 27.04 14.66 33.16
C TYR A 159 28.23 15.61 33.28
N ASN A 160 29.36 15.25 32.66
CA ASN A 160 30.56 16.10 32.70
C ASN A 160 30.35 17.41 31.94
N TYR A 161 29.70 17.39 30.78
CA TYR A 161 29.38 18.61 30.05
C TYR A 161 28.57 19.58 30.91
N SER A 162 27.49 19.12 31.56
CA SER A 162 26.70 19.97 32.45
C SER A 162 27.55 20.57 33.57
N LYS A 163 28.35 19.74 34.25
CA LYS A 163 29.25 20.20 35.32
C LYS A 163 30.21 21.31 34.85
N TYR A 164 30.94 21.08 33.76
CA TYR A 164 31.95 22.04 33.28
C TYR A 164 31.34 23.25 32.58
N HIS A 165 30.12 23.12 32.07
CA HIS A 165 29.36 24.25 31.53
C HIS A 165 29.00 25.23 32.65
N ASP A 166 28.53 24.74 33.80
CA ASP A 166 28.21 25.57 34.95
C ASP A 166 29.47 26.23 35.52
N GLU A 167 30.59 25.50 35.60
CA GLU A 167 31.90 26.07 36.01
C GLU A 167 32.41 27.15 35.05
N TYR A 168 32.18 26.98 33.73
CA TYR A 168 32.53 27.97 32.71
C TYR A 168 31.69 29.25 32.87
N LEU A 169 30.38 29.13 33.08
CA LEU A 169 29.48 30.27 33.28
C LEU A 169 29.75 31.04 34.57
N ALA A 170 30.29 30.37 35.59
CA ALA A 170 30.63 30.97 36.88
C ALA A 170 32.02 31.65 36.91
N ALA A 171 32.85 31.48 35.88
CA ALA A 171 34.20 32.06 35.85
C ALA A 171 34.16 33.54 35.44
N GLU A 172 34.83 34.40 36.21
CA GLU A 172 34.93 35.85 35.93
C GLU A 172 36.28 36.26 35.33
N ASP A 173 37.34 35.53 35.66
CA ASP A 173 38.70 35.81 35.17
C ASP A 173 38.86 35.37 33.70
N PRO A 174 39.30 36.26 32.78
CA PRO A 174 39.44 35.95 31.35
C PRO A 174 40.31 34.73 31.03
N GLN A 175 41.39 34.50 31.79
CA GLN A 175 42.27 33.35 31.58
C GLN A 175 41.60 32.06 32.03
N VAL A 176 40.93 32.09 33.19
CA VAL A 176 40.19 30.94 33.73
C VAL A 176 39.00 30.58 32.83
N ILE A 177 38.32 31.58 32.27
CA ILE A 177 37.21 31.39 31.32
C ILE A 177 37.68 30.55 30.11
N ASN A 178 38.85 30.87 29.55
CA ASN A 178 39.37 30.15 28.39
C ASN A 178 39.69 28.68 28.72
N ASP A 179 40.32 28.44 29.87
CA ASP A 179 40.65 27.09 30.32
C ASP A 179 39.38 26.24 30.57
N LYS A 180 38.37 26.83 31.23
CA LYS A 180 37.09 26.16 31.48
C LYS A 180 36.31 25.90 30.19
N TYR A 181 36.36 26.84 29.25
CA TYR A 181 35.74 26.69 27.93
C TYR A 181 36.31 25.49 27.18
N GLU A 182 37.63 25.33 27.12
CA GLU A 182 38.26 24.21 26.42
C GLU A 182 37.84 22.85 26.99
N ILE A 183 37.76 22.73 28.33
CA ILE A 183 37.30 21.51 29.00
C ILE A 183 35.82 21.24 28.68
N CYS A 184 34.96 22.27 28.78
CA CYS A 184 33.55 22.18 28.46
C CYS A 184 33.33 21.74 27.00
N ASN A 185 34.04 22.38 26.06
CA ASN A 185 33.99 22.08 24.63
C ASN A 185 34.47 20.65 24.32
N ALA A 186 35.51 20.16 25.01
CA ALA A 186 35.97 18.78 24.86
C ALA A 186 34.87 17.77 25.25
N TRP A 187 34.14 18.01 26.34
CA TRP A 187 33.03 17.14 26.75
C TRP A 187 31.82 17.26 25.83
N TYR A 188 31.52 18.45 25.33
CA TYR A 188 30.50 18.67 24.30
C TYR A 188 30.76 17.85 23.03
N LYS A 189 32.02 17.84 22.54
CA LYS A 189 32.43 17.04 21.38
C LYS A 189 32.24 15.54 21.63
N LYS A 190 32.71 15.04 22.79
CA LYS A 190 32.51 13.64 23.20
C LYS A 190 31.03 13.26 23.25
N ARG A 191 30.18 14.12 23.83
CA ARG A 191 28.72 13.92 23.86
C ARG A 191 28.15 13.76 22.46
N THR A 192 28.53 14.67 21.57
CA THR A 192 28.06 14.68 20.17
C THR A 192 28.45 13.39 19.44
N ILE A 193 29.69 12.90 19.66
CA ILE A 193 30.16 11.62 19.11
C ILE A 193 29.26 10.48 19.61
N PHE A 194 29.03 10.35 20.91
CA PHE A 194 28.19 9.27 21.45
C PHE A 194 26.74 9.33 20.96
N ILE A 195 26.12 10.53 20.92
CA ILE A 195 24.77 10.69 20.34
C ILE A 195 24.74 10.18 18.89
N SER A 196 25.71 10.62 18.08
CA SER A 196 25.77 10.25 16.67
C SER A 196 25.97 8.75 16.50
N THR A 197 26.85 8.15 17.30
CA THR A 197 27.09 6.70 17.30
C THR A 197 25.85 5.91 17.67
N SER A 198 25.12 6.26 18.74
CA SER A 198 23.87 5.59 19.11
C SER A 198 22.82 5.68 18.00
N ILE A 199 22.65 6.85 17.36
CA ILE A 199 21.71 7.01 16.25
C ILE A 199 22.09 6.10 15.07
N ILE A 200 23.38 6.05 14.72
CA ILE A 200 23.87 5.20 13.62
C ILE A 200 23.63 3.71 13.93
N ILE A 201 23.92 3.26 15.15
CA ILE A 201 23.69 1.87 15.58
C ILE A 201 22.20 1.54 15.51
N TRP A 202 21.35 2.44 15.98
CA TRP A 202 19.90 2.26 15.96
C TRP A 202 19.34 2.17 14.54
N LEU A 203 19.76 3.08 13.65
CA LEU A 203 19.36 3.05 12.23
C LEU A 203 19.89 1.80 11.52
N TYR A 204 21.13 1.40 11.78
CA TYR A 204 21.69 0.15 11.25
C TYR A 204 20.86 -1.06 11.69
N ASN A 205 20.48 -1.13 12.98
CA ASN A 205 19.61 -2.18 13.48
C ASN A 205 18.24 -2.18 12.79
N LEU A 206 17.65 -1.00 12.58
CA LEU A 206 16.35 -0.87 11.89
C LEU A 206 16.43 -1.39 10.45
N VAL A 207 17.45 -0.97 9.69
CA VAL A 207 17.67 -1.42 8.31
C VAL A 207 17.93 -2.94 8.26
N ASP A 208 18.75 -3.45 9.17
CA ASP A 208 19.02 -4.89 9.26
C ASP A 208 17.73 -5.68 9.49
N VAL A 209 16.90 -5.24 10.44
CA VAL A 209 15.63 -5.88 10.77
C VAL A 209 14.62 -5.83 9.63
N LEU A 210 14.56 -4.73 8.88
CA LEU A 210 13.59 -4.56 7.80
C LEU A 210 13.98 -5.27 6.50
N TYR A 211 15.28 -5.35 6.18
CA TYR A 211 15.75 -5.78 4.85
C TYR A 211 16.60 -7.05 4.84
N PHE A 212 17.32 -7.36 5.92
CA PHE A 212 18.33 -8.43 5.94
C PHE A 212 17.99 -9.57 6.92
N GLN A 213 16.78 -9.54 7.49
CA GLN A 213 16.27 -10.57 8.39
C GLN A 213 15.19 -11.45 7.78
#